data_AF-A0A382N932-F1
#
_entry.id   AF-A0A382N932-F1
#
_cell.length_a   1.000
_cell.length_b   1.000
_cell.length_c   1.000
_cell.angle_alpha   90.00
_cell.angle_beta   90.00
_cell.angle_gamma   90.00
#
_symmetry.space_group_name_H-M   'P 1'
#
loop_
_entity.id
_entity.type
_entity.pdbx_description
1 polymer ?
#
loop_
_entity_poly.entity_id
_entity_poly.type
_entity_poly.pdbx_seq_one_letter_code
_entity_poly.pdbx_strand_id
1 'polypeptide(L)'
;MIIAINTSWNAINFRSGLIKALVKLNWDVTIVTPTDQYTEKLASLGCKHIDLKMDNKGTSVLRDLSLLVRLFLILRSEQPSIFMPYTIKPNIYGSLAANLLKIPVINNIAGLGTVFTKKTWLTFLVKTLYKFSLRKSKRIFFQNRNDFDEFIQNGLVRRHQCEVLPGSGVDLKYFAPNVLRDLKTDNTHININKKTSVEREDGFVFLMVARLIWEKGFEDFVDAARVIIKEEPNTKFQILGFHALGPGAVDVKNSSSIDEKIFNSWVSEGPIEFLDFTEDVRPFLMDCDCVVLPSYYGEGTPKALLEAAAM
;
A
#
# COMPACT_ATOMS: atom_id res chain seq x y z
N MET A 1 -4.43 -21.81 -7.26
CA MET A 1 -3.23 -20.95 -7.23
C MET A 1 -3.07 -20.35 -5.84
N ILE A 2 -1.86 -19.97 -5.44
CA ILE A 2 -1.63 -19.29 -4.16
C ILE A 2 -1.17 -17.85 -4.39
N ILE A 3 -1.79 -16.91 -3.69
CA ILE A 3 -1.33 -15.52 -3.54
C ILE A 3 -0.83 -15.34 -2.12
N ALA A 4 0.43 -14.95 -1.93
CA ALA A 4 1.00 -14.72 -0.60
C ALA A 4 1.33 -13.24 -0.39
N ILE A 5 0.87 -12.67 0.72
CA ILE A 5 1.05 -11.26 1.05
C ILE A 5 1.22 -11.06 2.56
N ASN A 6 1.62 -9.86 2.99
CA ASN A 6 2.01 -9.61 4.37
C ASN A 6 0.87 -9.35 5.35
N THR A 7 -0.33 -9.01 4.88
CA THR A 7 -1.52 -8.76 5.71
C THR A 7 -2.78 -9.07 4.91
N SER A 8 -3.84 -9.50 5.59
CA SER A 8 -5.16 -9.63 4.96
C SER A 8 -5.73 -8.25 4.61
N TRP A 9 -5.39 -7.21 5.38
CA TRP A 9 -5.71 -5.82 5.03
C TRP A 9 -5.25 -5.43 3.62
N ASN A 10 -3.98 -5.73 3.27
CA ASN A 10 -3.45 -5.42 1.93
C ASN A 10 -4.18 -6.22 0.85
N ALA A 11 -4.45 -7.51 1.10
CA ALA A 11 -5.20 -8.34 0.17
C ALA A 11 -6.60 -7.77 -0.13
N ILE A 12 -7.34 -7.34 0.91
CA ILE A 12 -8.67 -6.75 0.76
C ILE A 12 -8.63 -5.41 0.03
N ASN A 13 -7.78 -4.48 0.49
CA ASN A 13 -7.83 -3.10 0.00
C ASN A 13 -7.17 -2.92 -1.37
N PHE A 14 -6.14 -3.71 -1.69
CA PHE A 14 -5.37 -3.52 -2.92
C PHE A 14 -5.46 -4.68 -3.91
N ARG A 15 -5.92 -5.86 -3.49
CA ARG A 15 -5.92 -7.07 -4.35
C ARG A 15 -7.30 -7.66 -4.57
N SER A 16 -8.35 -7.15 -3.93
CA SER A 16 -9.71 -7.66 -4.09
C SER A 16 -10.18 -7.69 -5.54
N GLY A 17 -9.88 -6.65 -6.34
CA GLY A 17 -10.20 -6.62 -7.77
C GLY A 17 -9.58 -7.79 -8.55
N LEU A 18 -8.29 -8.05 -8.32
CA LEU A 18 -7.58 -9.18 -8.95
C LEU A 18 -8.13 -10.53 -8.46
N ILE A 19 -8.35 -10.69 -7.15
CA ILE A 19 -8.86 -11.93 -6.55
C ILE A 19 -10.24 -12.25 -7.13
N LYS A 20 -11.17 -11.28 -7.14
CA LYS A 20 -12.51 -11.43 -7.72
C LYS A 20 -12.44 -11.78 -9.21
N ALA A 21 -11.54 -11.15 -9.97
CA ALA A 21 -11.37 -11.46 -11.39
C ALA A 21 -10.89 -12.90 -11.61
N LEU A 22 -9.93 -13.38 -10.81
CA LEU A 22 -9.42 -14.75 -10.89
C LEU A 22 -10.49 -15.78 -10.49
N VAL A 23 -11.21 -15.55 -9.40
CA VAL A 23 -12.33 -16.40 -8.97
C VAL A 23 -13.42 -16.46 -10.04
N LYS A 24 -13.77 -15.31 -10.67
CA LYS A 24 -14.72 -15.26 -11.79
C LYS A 24 -14.25 -16.05 -13.02
N LEU A 25 -12.93 -16.15 -13.22
CA LEU A 25 -12.30 -17.00 -14.24
C LEU A 25 -12.20 -18.47 -13.80
N ASN A 26 -12.89 -18.87 -12.73
CA ASN A 26 -12.91 -20.23 -12.15
C ASN A 26 -11.55 -20.72 -11.67
N TRP A 27 -10.64 -19.82 -11.28
CA TRP A 27 -9.45 -20.22 -10.54
C TRP A 27 -9.80 -20.52 -9.09
N ASP A 28 -9.31 -21.64 -8.58
CA ASP A 28 -9.26 -21.89 -7.15
C ASP A 28 -8.16 -21.02 -6.54
N VAL A 29 -8.53 -20.00 -5.78
CA VAL A 29 -7.61 -19.00 -5.22
C VAL A 29 -7.46 -19.21 -3.72
N THR A 30 -6.21 -19.40 -3.29
CA THR A 30 -5.84 -19.45 -1.87
C THR A 30 -4.98 -18.24 -1.52
N ILE A 31 -5.40 -17.49 -0.50
CA ILE A 31 -4.67 -16.35 0.07
C ILE A 31 -3.89 -16.82 1.29
N VAL A 32 -2.59 -16.54 1.30
CA VAL A 32 -1.68 -16.89 2.39
C VAL A 32 -1.17 -15.60 3.03
N THR A 33 -1.64 -15.32 4.24
CA THR A 33 -1.33 -14.11 5.02
C THR A 33 -1.33 -14.41 6.51
N PRO A 34 -0.64 -13.62 7.35
CA PRO A 34 -0.94 -13.61 8.78
C PRO A 34 -2.42 -13.29 9.01
N THR A 35 -3.04 -13.98 9.96
CA THR A 35 -4.40 -13.68 10.38
C THR A 35 -4.46 -12.30 11.05
N ASP A 36 -5.38 -11.45 10.58
CA ASP A 36 -5.68 -10.15 11.16
C ASP A 36 -7.20 -9.88 11.10
N GLN A 37 -7.66 -8.72 11.59
CA GLN A 37 -9.09 -8.37 11.63
C GLN A 37 -9.78 -8.28 10.26
N TYR A 38 -9.03 -8.26 9.16
CA TYR A 38 -9.56 -8.25 7.79
C TYR A 38 -9.62 -9.66 7.18
N THR A 39 -9.09 -10.69 7.86
CA THR A 39 -9.07 -12.07 7.34
C THR A 39 -10.47 -12.59 7.06
N GLU A 40 -11.46 -12.31 7.91
CA GLU A 40 -12.85 -12.76 7.71
C GLU A 40 -13.46 -12.20 6.41
N LYS A 41 -13.05 -10.97 6.02
CA LYS A 41 -13.50 -10.35 4.77
C LYS A 41 -12.99 -11.10 3.53
N LEU A 42 -11.94 -11.92 3.63
CA LEU A 42 -11.40 -12.68 2.49
C LEU A 42 -12.38 -13.75 1.99
N ALA A 43 -13.15 -14.38 2.88
CA ALA A 43 -14.13 -15.39 2.50
C ALA A 43 -15.18 -14.82 1.53
N SER A 44 -15.56 -13.54 1.70
CA SER A 44 -16.49 -12.83 0.82
C SER A 44 -15.99 -12.65 -0.62
N LEU A 45 -14.67 -12.80 -0.85
CA LEU A 45 -14.08 -12.73 -2.18
C LEU A 45 -14.11 -14.07 -2.92
N GLY A 46 -14.59 -15.15 -2.28
CA GLY A 46 -14.63 -16.50 -2.86
C GLY A 46 -13.28 -17.20 -2.89
N CYS A 47 -12.37 -16.86 -1.96
CA CYS A 47 -11.05 -17.48 -1.84
C CYS A 47 -10.85 -18.19 -0.49
N LYS A 48 -10.04 -19.25 -0.49
CA LYS A 48 -9.55 -19.92 0.73
C LYS A 48 -8.50 -19.05 1.42
N HIS A 49 -8.43 -19.08 2.75
CA HIS A 49 -7.35 -18.46 3.52
C HIS A 49 -6.50 -19.52 4.24
N ILE A 50 -5.19 -19.30 4.29
CA ILE A 50 -4.25 -20.08 5.11
C ILE A 50 -3.41 -19.11 5.94
N ASP A 51 -3.41 -19.31 7.25
CA ASP A 51 -2.59 -18.52 8.18
C ASP A 51 -1.10 -18.71 7.92
N LEU A 52 -0.39 -17.59 7.77
CA LEU A 52 1.05 -17.54 7.68
C LEU A 52 1.60 -16.60 8.74
N LYS A 53 2.01 -17.15 9.87
CA LYS A 53 2.75 -16.38 10.87
C LYS A 53 4.03 -15.80 10.27
N MET A 54 4.09 -14.48 10.14
CA MET A 54 5.21 -13.75 9.58
C MET A 54 5.51 -12.51 10.43
N ASP A 55 6.77 -12.33 10.79
CA ASP A 55 7.25 -11.05 11.31
C ASP A 55 7.37 -10.09 10.12
N ASN A 56 6.39 -9.21 9.94
CA ASN A 56 6.33 -8.33 8.76
C ASN A 56 7.45 -7.30 8.70
N LYS A 57 8.12 -6.99 9.82
CA LYS A 57 9.07 -5.88 9.94
C LYS A 57 10.47 -6.31 10.35
N GLY A 58 10.60 -7.33 11.20
CA GLY A 58 11.88 -7.69 11.77
C GLY A 58 12.87 -8.21 10.74
N THR A 59 14.14 -8.03 11.05
CA THR A 59 15.30 -8.44 10.24
C THR A 59 15.95 -9.71 10.78
N SER A 60 15.25 -10.44 11.67
CA SER A 60 15.78 -11.63 12.32
C SER A 60 15.91 -12.79 11.33
N VAL A 61 17.15 -13.22 11.11
CA VAL A 61 17.49 -14.33 10.21
C VAL A 61 16.79 -15.63 10.60
N LEU A 62 16.69 -15.94 11.91
CA LEU A 62 16.04 -17.17 12.38
C LEU A 62 14.52 -17.15 12.11
N ARG A 63 13.86 -16.01 12.32
CA ARG A 63 12.42 -15.87 12.02
C ARG A 63 12.16 -15.94 10.51
N ASP A 64 13.07 -15.39 9.72
CA ASP A 64 13.01 -15.46 8.26
C ASP A 64 13.26 -16.87 7.72
N LEU A 65 14.16 -17.64 8.33
CA LEU A 65 14.34 -19.06 8.00
C LEU A 65 13.11 -19.88 8.37
N SER A 66 12.49 -19.60 9.53
CA SER A 66 11.22 -20.22 9.90
C SER A 66 10.11 -19.90 8.90
N LEU A 67 10.05 -18.66 8.40
CA LEU A 67 9.13 -18.25 7.35
C LEU A 67 9.35 -19.04 6.04
N LEU A 68 10.60 -19.21 5.61
CA LEU A 68 10.94 -20.04 4.44
C LEU A 68 10.41 -21.47 4.60
N VAL A 69 10.64 -22.10 5.76
CA VAL A 69 10.16 -23.46 6.05
C VAL A 69 8.63 -23.52 6.04
N ARG A 70 7.94 -22.56 6.66
CA ARG A 70 6.47 -22.50 6.67
C ARG A 70 5.90 -22.40 5.25
N LEU A 71 6.44 -21.48 4.45
CA LEU A 71 6.04 -21.31 3.05
C LEU A 71 6.30 -22.58 2.24
N PHE A 72 7.45 -23.24 2.44
CA PHE A 72 7.74 -24.52 1.79
C PHE A 72 6.72 -25.60 2.15
N LEU A 73 6.36 -25.74 3.43
CA LEU A 73 5.36 -26.73 3.86
C LEU A 73 3.97 -26.44 3.28
N ILE A 74 3.53 -25.18 3.30
CA ILE A 74 2.25 -24.77 2.71
C ILE A 74 2.24 -25.08 1.21
N LEU A 75 3.27 -24.65 0.47
CA LEU A 75 3.36 -24.87 -0.98
C LEU A 75 3.46 -26.35 -1.35
N ARG A 76 4.13 -27.16 -0.52
CA ARG A 76 4.23 -28.61 -0.72
C ARG A 76 2.91 -29.33 -0.48
N SER A 77 2.14 -28.88 0.52
CA SER A 77 0.83 -29.46 0.85
C SER A 77 -0.24 -29.07 -0.16
N GLU A 78 -0.31 -27.79 -0.53
CA GLU A 78 -1.36 -27.26 -1.40
C GLU A 78 -1.08 -27.46 -2.89
N GLN A 79 0.18 -27.74 -3.26
CA GLN A 79 0.63 -27.98 -4.64
C GLN A 79 0.03 -27.01 -5.69
N PRO A 80 0.14 -25.69 -5.49
CA PRO A 80 -0.50 -24.75 -6.40
C PRO A 80 0.14 -24.80 -7.79
N SER A 81 -0.69 -24.65 -8.83
CA SER A 81 -0.21 -24.52 -10.21
C SER A 81 0.64 -23.26 -10.45
N ILE A 82 0.37 -22.19 -9.69
CA ILE A 82 1.09 -20.92 -9.72
C ILE A 82 1.19 -20.35 -8.31
N PHE A 83 2.36 -19.84 -7.96
CA PHE A 83 2.60 -19.03 -6.77
C PHE A 83 2.79 -17.55 -7.13
N MET A 84 2.00 -16.67 -6.54
CA MET A 84 2.01 -15.23 -6.80
C MET A 84 2.30 -14.44 -5.52
N PRO A 85 3.58 -14.28 -5.16
CA PRO A 85 3.96 -13.52 -3.98
C PRO A 85 3.91 -12.01 -4.21
N TYR A 86 3.59 -11.30 -3.13
CA TYR A 86 3.61 -9.86 -2.98
C TYR A 86 4.47 -9.47 -1.79
N THR A 87 4.96 -8.23 -1.76
CA THR A 87 5.80 -7.67 -0.68
C THR A 87 7.14 -8.39 -0.50
N ILE A 88 8.06 -7.78 0.25
CA ILE A 88 9.48 -8.19 0.26
C ILE A 88 9.66 -9.64 0.71
N LYS A 89 9.10 -10.03 1.86
CA LYS A 89 9.34 -11.34 2.44
C LYS A 89 8.73 -12.50 1.64
N PRO A 90 7.46 -12.47 1.20
CA PRO A 90 6.93 -13.49 0.31
C PRO A 90 7.63 -13.51 -1.06
N ASN A 91 8.01 -12.35 -1.62
CA ASN A 91 8.77 -12.32 -2.88
C ASN A 91 10.14 -13.01 -2.73
N ILE A 92 10.82 -12.86 -1.60
CA ILE A 92 12.10 -13.51 -1.37
C ILE A 92 11.91 -14.97 -0.97
N TYR A 93 11.36 -15.21 0.23
CA TYR A 93 11.31 -16.53 0.85
C TYR A 93 10.28 -17.45 0.18
N GLY A 94 9.15 -16.90 -0.25
CA GLY A 94 8.14 -17.66 -0.97
C GLY A 94 8.64 -18.12 -2.34
N SER A 95 9.33 -17.25 -3.08
CA SER A 95 9.90 -17.65 -4.37
C SER A 95 11.01 -18.68 -4.21
N LEU A 96 11.86 -18.55 -3.18
CA LEU A 96 12.84 -19.59 -2.86
C LEU A 96 12.17 -20.95 -2.58
N ALA A 97 11.13 -20.98 -1.73
CA ALA A 97 10.37 -22.18 -1.44
C ALA A 97 9.70 -22.78 -2.69
N ALA A 98 9.02 -21.96 -3.48
CA ALA A 98 8.36 -22.37 -4.72
C ALA A 98 9.36 -22.93 -5.74
N ASN A 99 10.54 -22.31 -5.87
CA ASN A 99 11.60 -22.75 -6.76
C ASN A 99 12.17 -24.13 -6.39
N LEU A 100 12.25 -24.45 -5.09
CA LEU A 100 12.65 -25.79 -4.61
C LEU A 100 11.63 -26.86 -5.00
N LEU A 101 10.34 -26.48 -5.03
CA LEU A 101 9.22 -27.35 -5.40
C LEU A 101 8.90 -27.32 -6.90
N LYS A 102 9.67 -26.56 -7.71
CA LYS A 102 9.45 -26.35 -9.15
C LYS A 102 8.07 -25.73 -9.49
N ILE A 103 7.48 -25.00 -8.55
CA ILE A 103 6.22 -24.28 -8.76
C ILE A 103 6.50 -22.99 -9.55
N PRO A 104 5.79 -22.71 -10.65
CA PRO A 104 5.90 -21.44 -11.38
C PRO A 104 5.60 -20.22 -10.49
N VAL A 105 6.48 -19.22 -10.54
CA VAL A 105 6.34 -17.99 -9.74
C VAL A 105 6.06 -16.78 -10.61
N ILE A 106 5.07 -15.97 -10.22
CA ILE A 106 4.77 -14.65 -10.79
C ILE A 106 4.91 -13.62 -9.67
N ASN A 107 6.03 -12.91 -9.64
CA ASN A 107 6.30 -11.92 -8.60
C ASN A 107 5.61 -10.60 -8.89
N ASN A 108 5.20 -9.92 -7.83
CA ASN A 108 4.73 -8.53 -7.90
C ASN A 108 5.52 -7.66 -6.92
N ILE A 109 6.24 -6.68 -7.48
CA ILE A 109 7.04 -5.70 -6.76
C ILE A 109 6.30 -4.37 -6.83
N ALA A 110 5.61 -4.05 -5.73
CA ALA A 110 4.75 -2.88 -5.61
C ALA A 110 5.44 -1.65 -5.01
N GLY A 111 6.69 -1.79 -4.59
CA GLY A 111 7.44 -0.79 -3.84
C GLY A 111 8.57 -1.46 -3.06
N LEU A 112 9.66 -0.74 -2.86
CA LEU A 112 10.85 -1.23 -2.19
C LEU A 112 10.90 -0.85 -0.71
N GLY A 113 10.04 0.09 -0.30
CA GLY A 113 9.99 0.59 1.06
C GLY A 113 11.30 1.26 1.49
N THR A 114 11.44 1.50 2.79
CA THR A 114 12.57 2.26 3.35
C THR A 114 13.90 1.49 3.33
N VAL A 115 13.86 0.17 3.11
CA VAL A 115 15.05 -0.69 3.11
C VAL A 115 16.00 -0.33 1.96
N PHE A 116 15.47 0.09 0.82
CA PHE A 116 16.28 0.46 -0.35
C PHE A 116 16.74 1.92 -0.34
N THR A 117 16.11 2.78 0.48
CA THR A 117 16.52 4.18 0.64
C THR A 117 17.87 4.31 1.34
N LYS A 118 18.19 3.40 2.28
CA LYS A 118 19.46 3.42 3.02
C LYS A 118 20.50 2.55 2.30
N LYS A 119 21.75 3.02 2.18
CA LYS A 119 22.88 2.22 1.65
C LYS A 119 23.58 1.46 2.79
N THR A 120 22.95 0.41 3.29
CA THR A 120 23.46 -0.39 4.41
C THR A 120 23.86 -1.80 3.99
N TRP A 121 24.58 -2.53 4.87
CA TRP A 121 24.86 -3.95 4.68
C TRP A 121 23.57 -4.78 4.54
N LEU A 122 22.49 -4.37 5.23
CA LEU A 122 21.18 -5.01 5.12
C LEU A 122 20.61 -4.85 3.71
N THR A 123 20.78 -3.68 3.09
CA THR A 123 20.37 -3.42 1.71
C THR A 123 21.10 -4.34 0.74
N PHE A 124 22.41 -4.55 0.95
CA PHE A 124 23.20 -5.49 0.15
C PHE A 124 22.70 -6.94 0.30
N LEU A 125 22.41 -7.37 1.52
CA LEU A 125 21.85 -8.70 1.79
C LEU A 125 20.49 -8.89 1.08
N VAL A 126 19.59 -7.92 1.22
CA VAL A 126 18.25 -7.98 0.61
C VAL A 126 18.34 -7.99 -0.92
N LYS A 127 19.21 -7.16 -1.52
CA LYS A 127 19.47 -7.19 -2.98
C LYS A 127 19.98 -8.57 -3.44
N THR A 128 20.90 -9.16 -2.68
CA THR A 128 21.42 -10.51 -2.96
C THR A 128 20.31 -11.56 -2.90
N LEU A 129 19.48 -11.54 -1.86
CA LEU A 129 18.34 -12.45 -1.71
C LEU A 129 17.30 -12.29 -2.83
N TYR A 130 17.02 -11.05 -3.25
CA TYR A 130 16.17 -10.79 -4.41
C TYR A 130 16.75 -11.40 -5.70
N LYS A 131 18.04 -11.19 -5.95
CA LYS A 131 18.71 -11.73 -7.14
C LYS A 131 18.58 -13.25 -7.24
N PHE A 132 18.72 -13.97 -6.13
CA PHE A 132 18.58 -15.43 -6.12
C PHE A 132 17.11 -15.89 -6.20
N SER A 133 16.23 -15.25 -5.44
CA SER A 133 14.81 -15.62 -5.39
C SER A 133 14.07 -15.39 -6.71
N LEU A 134 14.39 -14.30 -7.42
CA LEU A 134 13.72 -13.89 -8.66
C LEU A 134 14.30 -14.52 -9.93
N ARG A 135 15.45 -15.22 -9.85
CA ARG A 135 16.17 -15.74 -11.03
C ARG A 135 15.35 -16.73 -11.87
N LYS A 136 14.43 -17.46 -11.22
CA LYS A 136 13.60 -18.52 -11.85
C LYS A 136 12.14 -18.11 -12.05
N SER A 137 11.79 -16.88 -11.69
CA SER A 137 10.43 -16.37 -11.84
C SER A 137 10.04 -16.34 -13.31
N LYS A 138 8.81 -16.77 -13.62
CA LYS A 138 8.29 -16.79 -14.99
C LYS A 138 7.95 -15.39 -15.47
N ARG A 139 7.43 -14.56 -14.57
CA ARG A 139 7.16 -13.14 -14.80
C ARG A 139 7.37 -12.37 -13.51
N ILE A 140 7.82 -11.12 -13.65
CA ILE A 140 8.01 -10.17 -12.55
C ILE A 140 7.33 -8.88 -12.95
N PHE A 141 6.26 -8.53 -12.24
CA PHE A 141 5.57 -7.27 -12.41
C PHE A 141 6.14 -6.22 -11.45
N PHE A 142 6.48 -5.06 -11.99
CA PHE A 142 6.78 -3.85 -11.22
C PHE A 142 5.61 -2.89 -11.32
N GLN A 143 5.32 -2.14 -10.27
CA GLN A 143 4.20 -1.18 -10.28
C GLN A 143 4.59 0.23 -10.70
N ASN A 144 5.89 0.48 -10.87
CA ASN A 144 6.43 1.77 -11.30
C ASN A 144 7.74 1.55 -12.05
N ARG A 145 8.13 2.56 -12.83
CA ARG A 145 9.32 2.51 -13.67
C ARG A 145 10.62 2.60 -12.86
N ASN A 146 10.62 3.33 -11.75
CA ASN A 146 11.81 3.56 -10.92
C ASN A 146 12.32 2.26 -10.29
N ASP A 147 11.44 1.48 -9.66
CA ASP A 147 11.80 0.18 -9.07
C ASP A 147 12.28 -0.81 -10.15
N PHE A 148 11.61 -0.80 -11.31
CA PHE A 148 12.01 -1.61 -12.45
C PHE A 148 13.43 -1.27 -12.91
N ASP A 149 13.72 0.03 -13.12
CA ASP A 149 15.03 0.48 -13.56
C ASP A 149 16.09 0.22 -12.47
N GLU A 150 15.76 0.39 -11.17
CA GLU A 150 16.67 0.04 -10.08
C GLU A 150 17.03 -1.47 -10.12
N PHE A 151 16.05 -2.35 -10.30
CA PHE A 151 16.29 -3.80 -10.32
C PHE A 151 17.11 -4.24 -11.55
N ILE A 152 16.90 -3.59 -12.70
CA ILE A 152 17.67 -3.84 -13.92
C ILE A 152 19.11 -3.34 -13.76
N GLN A 153 19.31 -2.10 -13.31
CA GLN A 153 20.63 -1.49 -13.16
C GLN A 153 21.49 -2.25 -12.12
N ASN A 154 20.88 -2.74 -11.05
CA ASN A 154 21.57 -3.54 -10.03
C ASN A 154 21.74 -5.02 -10.44
N GLY A 155 21.30 -5.42 -11.64
CA GLY A 155 21.42 -6.80 -12.12
C GLY A 155 20.67 -7.83 -11.27
N LEU A 156 19.56 -7.42 -10.65
CA LEU A 156 18.72 -8.28 -9.80
C LEU A 156 17.77 -9.13 -10.64
N VAL A 157 17.38 -8.64 -11.82
CA VAL A 157 16.44 -9.30 -12.73
C VAL A 157 16.90 -9.15 -14.19
N ARG A 158 16.35 -9.98 -15.07
CA ARG A 158 16.54 -9.88 -16.52
C ARG A 158 15.37 -9.11 -17.15
N ARG A 159 15.61 -8.24 -18.13
CA ARG A 159 14.56 -7.43 -18.76
C ARG A 159 13.41 -8.25 -19.35
N HIS A 160 13.70 -9.37 -20.02
CA HIS A 160 12.67 -10.16 -20.73
C HIS A 160 11.62 -10.81 -19.81
N GLN A 161 11.94 -11.04 -18.53
CA GLN A 161 11.00 -11.62 -17.56
C GLN A 161 10.19 -10.54 -16.83
N CYS A 162 10.38 -9.25 -17.15
CA CYS A 162 9.81 -8.15 -16.41
C CYS A 162 8.77 -7.36 -17.21
N GLU A 163 7.80 -6.79 -16.51
CA GLU A 163 6.80 -5.85 -17.03
C GLU A 163 6.50 -4.76 -16.01
N VAL A 164 6.13 -3.57 -16.48
CA VAL A 164 5.68 -2.47 -15.62
C VAL A 164 4.17 -2.34 -15.78
N LEU A 165 3.45 -2.51 -14.67
CA LEU A 165 2.01 -2.29 -14.56
C LEU A 165 1.74 -0.83 -14.10
N PRO A 166 0.60 -0.24 -14.46
CA PRO A 166 0.21 1.12 -14.05
C PRO A 166 -0.31 1.14 -12.60
N GLY A 167 0.50 0.64 -11.65
CA GLY A 167 0.12 0.54 -10.25
C GLY A 167 -0.80 -0.65 -9.92
N SER A 168 -1.58 -0.51 -8.85
CA SER A 168 -2.53 -1.53 -8.39
C SER A 168 -3.94 -1.37 -8.98
N GLY A 169 -4.17 -0.36 -9.82
CA GLY A 169 -5.47 -0.01 -10.38
C GLY A 169 -6.44 0.60 -9.35
N VAL A 170 -7.53 1.19 -9.82
CA VAL A 170 -8.63 1.76 -9.01
C VAL A 170 -9.97 1.31 -9.61
N ASP A 171 -10.93 0.98 -8.75
CA ASP A 171 -12.28 0.64 -9.19
C ASP A 171 -13.05 1.93 -9.49
N LEU A 172 -13.17 2.24 -10.79
CA LEU A 172 -13.83 3.46 -11.28
C LEU A 172 -15.35 3.47 -11.05
N LYS A 173 -15.96 2.35 -10.63
CA LYS A 173 -17.37 2.35 -10.21
C LYS A 173 -17.51 2.70 -8.73
N TYR A 174 -16.53 2.30 -7.92
CA TYR A 174 -16.52 2.60 -6.49
C TYR A 174 -15.99 4.01 -6.19
N PHE A 175 -14.94 4.42 -6.91
CA PHE A 175 -14.37 5.77 -6.92
C PHE A 175 -14.93 6.52 -8.12
N ALA A 176 -16.15 7.04 -7.97
CA ALA A 176 -16.84 7.80 -9.00
C ALA A 176 -17.53 9.01 -8.35
N PRO A 177 -17.36 10.24 -8.88
CA PRO A 177 -17.92 11.45 -8.26
C PRO A 177 -19.44 11.44 -8.13
N ASN A 178 -20.13 10.76 -9.06
CA ASN A 178 -21.58 10.66 -9.12
C ASN A 178 -22.16 9.70 -8.07
N VAL A 179 -21.48 8.61 -7.73
CA VAL A 179 -22.00 7.58 -6.80
C VAL A 179 -22.20 8.12 -5.38
N LEU A 180 -21.41 9.10 -4.97
CA LEU A 180 -21.53 9.71 -3.63
C LEU A 180 -22.57 10.81 -3.56
N ARG A 181 -22.99 11.38 -4.69
CA ARG A 181 -24.11 12.34 -4.73
C ARG A 181 -25.42 11.65 -4.31
N ASP A 182 -25.55 10.37 -4.65
CA ASP A 182 -26.75 9.58 -4.36
C ASP A 182 -26.76 8.98 -2.94
N LEU A 183 -25.59 8.78 -2.30
CA LEU A 183 -25.49 8.28 -0.92
C LEU A 183 -25.66 9.40 0.15
N LYS A 184 -25.49 10.67 -0.24
CA LYS A 184 -25.52 11.83 0.68
C LYS A 184 -26.93 12.44 0.89
N THR A 185 -28.00 11.85 0.35
CA THR A 185 -29.37 12.36 0.56
C THR A 185 -29.97 12.02 1.92
N ASP A 186 -29.34 11.13 2.70
CA ASP A 186 -30.03 10.45 3.80
C ASP A 186 -29.59 10.75 5.24
N ASN A 187 -28.71 11.73 5.57
CA ASN A 187 -28.63 12.38 6.91
C ASN A 187 -27.40 13.28 7.24
N THR A 188 -26.70 13.91 6.30
CA THR A 188 -25.68 14.93 6.67
C THR A 188 -25.75 16.16 5.79
N HIS A 189 -25.82 17.33 6.43
CA HIS A 189 -25.82 18.65 5.80
C HIS A 189 -24.52 18.89 5.02
N ILE A 190 -24.42 18.39 3.79
CA ILE A 190 -23.43 18.84 2.81
C ILE A 190 -24.17 19.15 1.52
N ASN A 191 -24.16 20.43 1.15
CA ASN A 191 -24.93 20.98 0.06
C ASN A 191 -24.44 20.42 -1.30
N ILE A 192 -25.33 19.71 -2.01
CA ILE A 192 -25.04 18.96 -3.25
C ILE A 192 -24.71 19.89 -4.43
N ASN A 193 -24.92 21.20 -4.27
CA ASN A 193 -24.39 22.22 -5.16
C ASN A 193 -22.91 22.46 -4.85
N LYS A 194 -22.03 21.59 -5.36
CA LYS A 194 -20.57 21.84 -5.39
C LYS A 194 -20.32 23.01 -6.35
N LYS A 195 -20.59 24.19 -5.83
CA LYS A 195 -20.02 25.47 -6.19
C LYS A 195 -18.53 25.26 -6.44
N THR A 196 -18.03 25.69 -7.60
CA THR A 196 -16.60 25.57 -7.94
C THR A 196 -15.74 26.14 -6.81
N SER A 197 -14.45 25.81 -6.70
CA SER A 197 -13.54 26.35 -5.65
C SER A 197 -13.62 27.88 -5.48
N VAL A 198 -14.06 28.59 -6.53
CA VAL A 198 -14.34 30.03 -6.58
C VAL A 198 -15.54 30.48 -5.72
N GLU A 199 -16.47 29.59 -5.37
CA GLU A 199 -17.72 29.95 -4.68
C GLU A 199 -17.91 29.26 -3.31
N ARG A 200 -16.88 28.55 -2.81
CA ARG A 200 -16.87 28.07 -1.42
C ARG A 200 -16.48 29.22 -0.49
N GLU A 201 -17.32 29.53 0.50
CA GLU A 201 -16.93 30.44 1.59
C GLU A 201 -15.78 29.85 2.43
N ASP A 202 -15.59 28.53 2.37
CA ASP A 202 -14.65 27.73 3.17
C ASP A 202 -13.19 27.70 2.71
N GLY A 203 -12.84 28.45 1.65
CA GLY A 203 -11.48 28.50 1.09
C GLY A 203 -11.00 27.20 0.42
N PHE A 204 -9.74 27.19 -0.04
CA PHE A 204 -9.16 26.07 -0.79
C PHE A 204 -8.67 24.95 0.14
N VAL A 205 -8.97 23.68 -0.17
CA VAL A 205 -8.64 22.54 0.68
C VAL A 205 -7.57 21.63 0.07
N PHE A 206 -6.39 21.61 0.67
CA PHE A 206 -5.34 20.62 0.41
C PHE A 206 -5.52 19.40 1.32
N LEU A 207 -5.49 18.20 0.75
CA LEU A 207 -5.65 16.95 1.48
C LEU A 207 -4.44 16.02 1.28
N MET A 208 -3.85 15.57 2.38
CA MET A 208 -2.84 14.52 2.37
C MET A 208 -3.43 13.22 2.93
N VAL A 209 -3.46 12.16 2.11
CA VAL A 209 -3.94 10.82 2.53
C VAL A 209 -2.74 9.87 2.67
N ALA A 210 -2.27 9.67 3.90
CA ALA A 210 -1.05 8.90 4.14
C ALA A 210 -0.95 8.32 5.55
N ARG A 211 -0.12 7.27 5.69
CA ARG A 211 0.33 6.78 7.01
C ARG A 211 1.36 7.75 7.59
N LEU A 212 1.31 8.00 8.90
CA LEU A 212 2.21 8.92 9.62
C LEU A 212 3.65 8.38 9.75
N ILE A 213 4.38 8.41 8.63
CA ILE A 213 5.81 8.12 8.54
C ILE A 213 6.53 9.30 7.89
N TRP A 214 7.76 9.59 8.32
CA TRP A 214 8.54 10.73 7.83
C TRP A 214 8.63 10.75 6.31
N GLU A 215 8.90 9.60 5.69
CA GLU A 215 9.15 9.49 4.25
C GLU A 215 7.99 9.90 3.32
N LYS A 216 6.83 10.19 3.90
CA LYS A 216 5.66 10.72 3.21
C LYS A 216 5.68 12.24 3.02
N GLY A 217 6.64 12.95 3.61
CA GLY A 217 6.78 14.40 3.46
C GLY A 217 5.82 15.22 4.31
N PHE A 218 5.49 14.74 5.51
CA PHE A 218 4.65 15.51 6.44
C PHE A 218 5.27 16.85 6.82
N GLU A 219 6.60 16.90 6.99
CA GLU A 219 7.31 18.15 7.29
C GLU A 219 7.14 19.16 6.16
N ASP A 220 7.39 18.75 4.90
CA ASP A 220 7.19 19.59 3.72
C ASP A 220 5.75 20.09 3.59
N PHE A 221 4.77 19.22 3.90
CA PHE A 221 3.35 19.57 3.87
C PHE A 221 2.98 20.61 4.94
N VAL A 222 3.47 20.44 6.17
CA VAL A 222 3.24 21.38 7.28
C VAL A 222 3.96 22.71 7.03
N ASP A 223 5.18 22.69 6.50
CA ASP A 223 5.92 23.91 6.17
C ASP A 223 5.25 24.70 5.06
N ALA A 224 4.75 24.02 4.02
CA ALA A 224 3.93 24.66 2.99
C ALA A 224 2.67 25.31 3.58
N ALA A 225 2.00 24.62 4.51
CA ALA A 225 0.82 25.14 5.18
C ALA A 225 1.12 26.42 6.00
N ARG A 226 2.22 26.43 6.76
CA ARG A 226 2.67 27.60 7.53
C ARG A 226 2.94 28.83 6.66
N VAL A 227 3.43 28.63 5.44
CA VAL A 227 3.68 29.72 4.49
C VAL A 227 2.37 30.19 3.88
N ILE A 228 1.57 29.28 3.35
CA ILE A 228 0.37 29.61 2.57
C ILE A 228 -0.72 30.23 3.45
N ILE A 229 -0.96 29.74 4.67
CA ILE A 229 -2.00 30.27 5.56
C ILE A 229 -1.74 31.73 5.96
N LYS A 230 -0.48 32.20 5.93
CA LYS A 230 -0.15 33.61 6.19
C LYS A 230 -0.61 34.53 5.07
N GLU A 231 -0.60 34.05 3.82
CA GLU A 231 -0.98 34.81 2.63
C GLU A 231 -2.47 34.59 2.29
N GLU A 232 -2.97 33.38 2.49
CA GLU A 232 -4.34 32.94 2.17
C GLU A 232 -4.99 32.24 3.39
N PRO A 233 -5.47 33.00 4.40
CA PRO A 233 -5.91 32.45 5.70
C PRO A 233 -7.11 31.49 5.65
N ASN A 234 -7.88 31.52 4.57
CA ASN A 234 -9.02 30.61 4.39
C ASN A 234 -8.60 29.23 3.84
N THR A 235 -7.32 29.05 3.47
CA THR A 235 -6.82 27.77 2.96
C THR A 235 -6.73 26.73 4.09
N LYS A 236 -7.23 25.52 3.84
CA LYS A 236 -7.17 24.40 4.79
C LYS A 236 -6.16 23.36 4.33
N PHE A 237 -5.33 22.88 5.26
CA PHE A 237 -4.42 21.77 5.06
C PHE A 237 -4.85 20.61 5.94
N GLN A 238 -5.43 19.59 5.32
CA GLN A 238 -6.02 18.45 6.00
C GLN A 238 -5.15 17.21 5.85
N ILE A 239 -5.04 16.45 6.92
CA ILE A 239 -4.35 15.16 6.95
C ILE A 239 -5.36 14.09 7.31
N LEU A 240 -5.53 13.13 6.40
CA LEU A 240 -6.34 11.92 6.60
C LEU A 240 -5.40 10.72 6.68
N GLY A 241 -5.40 10.03 7.81
CA GLY A 241 -4.42 8.99 8.04
C GLY A 241 -4.41 8.47 9.45
N PHE A 242 -3.77 7.34 9.65
CA PHE A 242 -3.66 6.72 10.97
C PHE A 242 -2.28 6.93 11.56
N HIS A 243 -2.26 7.15 12.88
CA HIS A 243 -1.07 6.99 13.70
C HIS A 243 -0.68 5.50 13.76
N ALA A 244 0.53 5.22 14.24
CA ALA A 244 1.16 3.92 14.37
C ALA A 244 0.34 2.78 15.04
N LEU A 245 -0.86 3.08 15.54
CA LEU A 245 -1.73 2.21 16.34
C LEU A 245 -3.15 2.00 15.74
N GLY A 246 -3.48 2.58 14.58
CA GLY A 246 -4.80 2.42 13.95
C GLY A 246 -5.06 1.06 13.25
N PRO A 247 -6.27 0.84 12.70
CA PRO A 247 -6.63 -0.34 11.90
C PRO A 247 -5.70 -0.52 10.69
N GLY A 248 -4.88 -1.58 10.67
CA GLY A 248 -3.84 -1.77 9.64
C GLY A 248 -2.51 -1.07 9.96
N ALA A 249 -2.43 -0.35 11.07
CA ALA A 249 -1.18 0.01 11.70
C ALA A 249 -0.58 -1.26 12.30
N VAL A 250 0.35 -1.84 11.55
CA VAL A 250 1.25 -2.82 12.12
C VAL A 250 2.11 -2.05 13.12
N ASP A 251 1.86 -2.23 14.40
CA ASP A 251 2.61 -1.74 15.58
C ASP A 251 3.93 -1.03 15.21
N VAL A 252 3.89 0.30 15.08
CA VAL A 252 5.00 1.08 14.52
C VAL A 252 5.97 1.53 15.61
N LYS A 253 6.66 0.57 16.20
CA LYS A 253 8.05 0.78 16.68
C LYS A 253 9.03 0.79 15.51
N ASN A 254 8.73 1.58 14.47
CA ASN A 254 9.65 1.76 13.34
C ASN A 254 10.33 3.12 13.56
N SER A 255 11.64 3.20 13.34
CA SER A 255 12.42 4.43 13.49
C SER A 255 11.98 5.57 12.55
N SER A 256 11.04 5.30 11.64
CA SER A 256 10.54 6.22 10.63
C SER A 256 9.11 6.72 10.90
N SER A 257 8.46 6.28 11.98
CA SER A 257 7.20 6.90 12.40
C SER A 257 7.43 8.30 12.95
N ILE A 258 6.47 9.17 12.70
CA ILE A 258 6.43 10.49 13.30
C ILE A 258 6.01 10.33 14.76
N ASP A 259 6.75 10.96 15.67
CA ASP A 259 6.43 10.92 17.10
C ASP A 259 5.12 11.68 17.35
N GLU A 260 4.26 11.10 18.18
CA GLU A 260 2.95 11.68 18.49
C GLU A 260 3.05 13.10 19.06
N LYS A 261 4.09 13.40 19.86
CA LYS A 261 4.29 14.75 20.40
C LYS A 261 4.64 15.74 19.29
N ILE A 262 5.46 15.34 18.33
CA ILE A 262 5.81 16.17 17.18
C ILE A 262 4.55 16.44 16.35
N PHE A 263 3.79 15.38 16.03
CA PHE A 263 2.57 15.53 15.24
C PHE A 263 1.53 16.41 15.95
N ASN A 264 1.29 16.17 17.24
CA ASN A 264 0.37 16.99 18.04
C ASN A 264 0.84 18.44 18.15
N SER A 265 2.15 18.71 18.12
CA SER A 265 2.65 20.08 18.09
C SER A 265 2.23 20.80 16.80
N TRP A 266 2.33 20.13 15.64
CA TRP A 266 1.89 20.70 14.35
C TRP A 266 0.38 20.93 14.32
N VAL A 267 -0.43 20.03 14.89
CA VAL A 267 -1.88 20.24 15.02
C VAL A 267 -2.18 21.42 15.95
N SER A 268 -1.49 21.52 17.08
CA SER A 268 -1.71 22.59 18.07
C SER A 268 -1.28 23.98 17.58
N GLU A 269 -0.32 24.04 16.66
CA GLU A 269 0.11 25.29 16.03
C GLU A 269 -0.96 25.87 15.10
N GLY A 270 -1.92 25.04 14.65
CA GLY A 270 -3.00 25.43 13.72
C GLY A 270 -2.73 25.40 12.21
N PRO A 271 -1.52 25.13 11.65
CA PRO A 271 -1.35 25.09 10.20
C PRO A 271 -2.00 23.87 9.55
N ILE A 272 -2.37 22.84 10.32
CA ILE A 272 -2.97 21.61 9.80
C ILE A 272 -4.17 21.16 10.63
N GLU A 273 -5.12 20.50 9.95
CA GLU A 273 -6.27 19.82 10.54
C GLU A 273 -6.12 18.30 10.39
N PHE A 274 -6.19 17.56 11.49
CA PHE A 274 -6.12 16.10 11.46
C PHE A 274 -7.51 15.47 11.50
N LEU A 275 -7.85 14.71 10.45
CA LEU A 275 -9.16 14.10 10.23
C LEU A 275 -9.25 12.64 10.71
N ASP A 276 -8.19 12.13 11.35
CA ASP A 276 -8.05 10.75 11.83
C ASP A 276 -8.11 9.69 10.70
N PHE A 277 -8.27 8.43 11.09
CA PHE A 277 -8.43 7.27 10.23
C PHE A 277 -9.86 7.15 9.70
N THR A 278 -9.98 6.76 8.43
CA THR A 278 -11.26 6.32 7.84
C THR A 278 -11.06 5.02 7.07
N GLU A 279 -12.12 4.18 7.05
CA GLU A 279 -12.19 3.05 6.12
C GLU A 279 -12.62 3.49 4.71
N ASP A 280 -13.25 4.67 4.58
CA ASP A 280 -13.70 5.23 3.31
C ASP A 280 -13.19 6.65 3.11
N VAL A 281 -12.21 6.79 2.21
CA VAL A 281 -11.56 8.07 1.88
C VAL A 281 -12.40 8.94 0.95
N ARG A 282 -13.41 8.36 0.29
CA ARG A 282 -14.11 9.02 -0.81
C ARG A 282 -14.84 10.31 -0.42
N PRO A 283 -15.51 10.41 0.74
CA PRO A 283 -16.11 11.68 1.16
C PRO A 283 -15.08 12.82 1.25
N PHE A 284 -13.88 12.54 1.75
CA PHE A 284 -12.80 13.51 1.88
C PHE A 284 -12.19 13.89 0.53
N LEU A 285 -12.02 12.91 -0.38
CA LEU A 285 -11.59 13.16 -1.75
C LEU A 285 -12.62 14.03 -2.52
N MET A 286 -13.92 13.82 -2.28
CA MET A 286 -14.96 14.69 -2.84
C MET A 286 -14.92 16.10 -2.29
N ASP A 287 -14.57 16.24 -1.01
CA ASP A 287 -14.69 17.51 -0.31
C ASP A 287 -13.42 18.37 -0.41
N CYS A 288 -12.28 17.81 -0.82
CA CYS A 288 -11.05 18.58 -1.07
C CYS A 288 -10.96 19.18 -2.49
N ASP A 289 -9.98 20.08 -2.69
CA ASP A 289 -9.67 20.73 -3.97
C ASP A 289 -8.35 20.23 -4.58
N CYS A 290 -7.38 19.80 -3.75
CA CYS A 290 -6.12 19.23 -4.21
C CYS A 290 -5.61 18.14 -3.26
N VAL A 291 -5.30 16.96 -3.80
CA VAL A 291 -4.61 15.91 -3.05
C VAL A 291 -3.11 16.05 -3.21
N VAL A 292 -2.38 16.09 -2.10
CA VAL A 292 -0.93 16.31 -2.07
C VAL A 292 -0.25 15.12 -1.39
N LEU A 293 0.82 14.62 -2.00
CA LEU A 293 1.64 13.56 -1.43
C LEU A 293 3.13 13.81 -1.74
N PRO A 294 3.84 14.57 -0.88
CA PRO A 294 5.25 14.93 -1.08
C PRO A 294 6.20 13.80 -0.63
N SER A 295 5.93 12.57 -1.05
CA SER A 295 6.71 11.39 -0.63
C SER A 295 8.11 11.35 -1.24
N TYR A 296 9.11 10.95 -0.46
CA TYR A 296 10.52 10.91 -0.89
C TYR A 296 11.18 9.51 -0.75
N TYR A 297 10.40 8.43 -0.81
CA TYR A 297 10.90 7.05 -0.83
C TYR A 297 10.33 6.23 -2.00
N GLY A 298 10.85 5.01 -2.19
CA GLY A 298 10.35 4.05 -3.18
C GLY A 298 8.97 3.49 -2.80
N GLU A 299 7.95 4.34 -2.91
CA GLU A 299 6.57 4.04 -2.51
C GLU A 299 5.85 3.09 -3.47
N GLY A 300 6.22 3.11 -4.75
CA GLY A 300 5.39 2.52 -5.79
C GLY A 300 4.59 3.59 -6.53
N THR A 301 3.49 3.17 -7.15
CA THR A 301 2.45 4.10 -7.62
C THR A 301 1.44 4.31 -6.48
N PRO A 302 1.37 5.50 -5.85
CA PRO A 302 0.55 5.71 -4.66
C PRO A 302 -0.93 5.52 -4.95
N LYS A 303 -1.56 4.61 -4.20
CA LYS A 303 -2.99 4.32 -4.35
C LYS A 303 -3.86 5.55 -4.09
N ALA A 304 -3.53 6.33 -3.07
CA ALA A 304 -4.25 7.57 -2.73
C ALA A 304 -4.30 8.56 -3.90
N LEU A 305 -3.23 8.69 -4.68
CA LEU A 305 -3.21 9.56 -5.86
C LEU A 305 -4.03 8.98 -7.02
N LEU A 306 -4.05 7.66 -7.19
CA LEU A 306 -4.92 7.02 -8.18
C LEU A 306 -6.41 7.16 -7.81
N GLU A 307 -6.73 7.05 -6.52
CA GLU A 307 -8.09 7.21 -5.99
C GLU A 307 -8.55 8.66 -6.14
N ALA A 308 -7.68 9.63 -5.83
CA ALA A 308 -7.92 11.04 -6.06
C ALA A 308 -8.12 11.36 -7.55
N ALA A 309 -7.30 10.81 -8.44
CA ALA A 309 -7.42 11.05 -9.88
C ALA A 309 -8.69 10.45 -10.51
N ALA A 310 -9.34 9.51 -9.83
CA ALA A 310 -10.62 8.94 -10.24
C ALA A 310 -11.83 9.77 -9.78
N MET A 311 -11.64 10.74 -8.89
CA MET A 311 -12.69 11.54 -8.24
C MET A 311 -12.58 13.04 -8.61
#